data_AF-A0A9R1X400-F1
#
_entry.id   AF-A0A9R1X400-F1
#
_cell.length_a   1.000
_cell.length_b   1.000
_cell.length_c   1.000
_cell.angle_alpha   90.00
_cell.angle_beta   90.00
_cell.angle_gamma   90.00
#
_symmetry.space_group_name_H-M   'P 1'
#
loop_
_entity.id
_entity.type
_entity.pdbx_description
1 polymer ?
#
loop_
_entity_poly.entity_id
_entity_poly.type
_entity_poly.pdbx_seq_one_letter_code
_entity_poly.pdbx_strand_id
1 'polypeptide(L)'
;MAVKVKINGFIEGTQSEELMKLLLSLASNWGDVFDTDNLKVKHLSGAMTNVVYRITWPQNTAGNDDRTVLVRIYGEGSDIFFDREEEIRTFESISTHGYGPRLLGLFPEGRVEEFIHAKTLSASDLRDPEISNLIAVKMKEFHQLDISGSKDYEYASYNPVAYDLANHFCEWAANYHTDTPHVLDYNMYPGKVF
;
A
#
# COMPACT_ATOMS: atom_id res chain seq x y z
N MET A 1 29.11 -3.90 -24.26
CA MET A 1 27.80 -3.59 -24.87
C MET A 1 26.75 -3.83 -23.81
N ALA A 2 26.12 -2.77 -23.29
CA ALA A 2 25.09 -2.87 -22.26
C ALA A 2 23.75 -3.25 -22.92
N VAL A 3 23.15 -4.34 -22.46
CA VAL A 3 21.84 -4.80 -22.91
C VAL A 3 20.78 -3.83 -22.39
N LYS A 4 20.15 -3.07 -23.29
CA LYS A 4 19.04 -2.18 -22.99
C LYS A 4 17.77 -3.02 -22.83
N VAL A 5 17.45 -3.44 -21.61
CA VAL A 5 16.13 -4.00 -21.31
C VAL A 5 15.12 -2.85 -21.28
N LYS A 6 14.38 -2.66 -22.37
CA LYS A 6 13.18 -1.80 -22.41
C LYS A 6 12.05 -2.50 -21.67
N ILE A 7 11.93 -2.25 -20.36
CA ILE A 7 10.71 -2.59 -19.61
C ILE A 7 9.73 -1.43 -19.83
N ASN A 8 8.69 -1.66 -20.62
CA ASN A 8 7.61 -0.70 -20.91
C ASN A 8 6.92 -0.22 -19.63
N GLY A 9 7.47 0.81 -18.99
CA GLY A 9 6.91 1.44 -17.79
C GLY A 9 7.93 1.82 -16.72
N PHE A 10 9.21 1.47 -16.86
CA PHE A 10 10.26 2.07 -16.04
C PHE A 10 10.58 3.47 -16.57
N ILE A 11 10.68 4.45 -15.66
CA ILE A 11 11.16 5.80 -15.97
C ILE A 11 12.51 5.67 -16.70
N GLU A 12 12.66 6.36 -17.83
CA GLU A 12 13.91 6.46 -18.56
C GLU A 12 15.02 6.98 -17.64
N GLY A 13 16.04 6.15 -17.35
CA GLY A 13 17.29 6.66 -16.78
C GLY A 13 18.09 5.70 -15.91
N THR A 14 17.45 4.99 -14.99
CA THR A 14 18.15 4.13 -14.03
C THR A 14 17.22 3.02 -13.58
N GLN A 15 17.38 1.83 -14.18
CA GLN A 15 17.02 0.62 -13.46
C GLN A 15 17.88 0.67 -12.19
N SER A 16 17.29 0.90 -11.02
CA SER A 16 18.04 0.83 -9.77
C SER A 16 18.65 -0.56 -9.72
N GLU A 17 19.96 -0.65 -9.95
CA GLU A 17 20.69 -1.92 -9.91
C GLU A 17 20.41 -2.63 -8.58
N GLU A 18 20.20 -1.85 -7.53
CA GLU A 18 19.82 -2.30 -6.20
C GLU A 18 18.43 -2.95 -6.15
N LEU A 19 17.42 -2.38 -6.83
CA LEU A 19 16.12 -3.04 -6.96
C LEU A 19 16.24 -4.40 -7.67
N MET A 20 16.98 -4.47 -8.79
CA MET A 20 17.12 -5.72 -9.53
C MET A 20 17.91 -6.77 -8.73
N LYS A 21 18.96 -6.37 -8.01
CA LYS A 21 19.69 -7.24 -7.07
C LYS A 21 18.78 -7.73 -5.96
N LEU A 22 17.92 -6.87 -5.42
CA LEU A 22 16.97 -7.23 -4.38
C LEU A 22 15.94 -8.24 -4.88
N LEU A 23 15.33 -8.01 -6.05
CA LEU A 23 14.38 -8.95 -6.64
C LEU A 23 15.01 -10.31 -6.97
N LEU A 24 16.24 -10.31 -7.49
CA LEU A 24 17.01 -11.54 -7.74
C LEU A 24 17.30 -12.29 -6.43
N SER A 25 17.68 -11.58 -5.36
CA SER A 25 17.89 -12.16 -4.04
C SER A 25 16.60 -12.78 -3.48
N LEU A 26 15.48 -12.07 -3.56
CA LEU A 26 14.17 -12.57 -3.12
C LEU A 26 13.75 -13.83 -3.88
N ALA A 27 13.85 -13.81 -5.20
CA ALA A 27 13.52 -14.96 -6.03
C ALA A 27 14.42 -16.16 -5.73
N SER A 28 15.73 -15.94 -5.56
CA SER A 28 16.69 -16.99 -5.18
C SER A 28 16.35 -17.59 -3.81
N ASN A 29 16.00 -16.75 -2.83
CA ASN A 29 15.59 -17.20 -1.49
C ASN A 29 14.29 -18.02 -1.51
N TRP A 30 13.40 -17.76 -2.47
CA TRP A 30 12.18 -18.53 -2.68
C TRP A 30 12.35 -19.74 -3.61
N GLY A 31 13.56 -19.97 -4.13
CA GLY A 31 13.86 -21.07 -5.05
C GLY A 31 13.32 -20.87 -6.46
N ASP A 32 12.97 -19.65 -6.84
CA ASP A 32 12.42 -19.29 -8.14
C ASP A 32 13.52 -19.07 -9.18
N VAL A 33 13.16 -19.26 -10.44
CA VAL A 33 13.98 -18.84 -11.58
C VAL A 33 13.66 -17.37 -11.86
N PHE A 34 14.62 -16.49 -11.59
CA PHE A 34 14.49 -15.07 -11.88
C PHE A 34 15.11 -14.74 -13.24
N ASP A 35 14.25 -14.55 -14.23
CA ASP A 35 14.66 -14.11 -15.56
C ASP A 35 14.14 -12.69 -15.81
N THR A 36 15.08 -11.76 -15.99
CA THR A 36 14.78 -10.35 -16.22
C THR A 36 14.03 -10.12 -17.54
N ASP A 37 14.22 -11.00 -18.53
CA ASP A 37 13.58 -10.88 -19.85
C ASP A 37 12.10 -11.30 -19.81
N ASN A 38 11.71 -12.11 -18.81
CA ASN A 38 10.35 -12.61 -18.63
C ASN A 38 9.58 -11.93 -17.49
N LEU A 39 10.14 -10.84 -16.93
CA LEU A 39 9.53 -10.08 -15.87
C LEU A 39 8.29 -9.32 -16.36
N LYS A 40 7.12 -9.57 -15.76
CA LYS A 40 5.90 -8.80 -16.05
C LYS A 40 5.82 -7.64 -15.08
N VAL A 41 5.87 -6.41 -15.59
CA VAL A 41 5.76 -5.18 -14.79
C VAL A 41 4.49 -4.43 -15.18
N LYS A 42 3.69 -4.04 -14.17
CA LYS A 42 2.48 -3.25 -14.35
C LYS A 42 2.48 -2.07 -13.39
N HIS A 43 2.43 -0.85 -13.92
CA HIS A 43 2.21 0.35 -13.12
C HIS A 43 0.80 0.35 -12.51
N LEU A 44 0.69 0.68 -11.22
CA LEU A 44 -0.57 0.82 -10.50
C LEU A 44 -0.86 2.31 -10.30
N SER A 45 -1.83 2.84 -11.05
CA SER A 45 -2.30 4.22 -10.91
C SER A 45 -3.14 4.40 -9.65
N GLY A 46 -3.14 5.62 -9.07
CA GLY A 46 -4.00 5.99 -7.93
C GLY A 46 -3.24 6.31 -6.64
N ALA A 47 -1.91 6.15 -6.62
CA ALA A 47 -1.07 6.65 -5.54
C ALA A 47 -0.76 8.14 -5.78
N MET A 48 -1.01 8.98 -4.77
CA MET A 48 -0.83 10.44 -4.88
C MET A 48 0.62 10.89 -4.65
N THR A 49 1.38 10.16 -3.84
CA THR A 49 2.73 10.57 -3.36
C THR A 49 3.85 9.64 -3.81
N ASN A 50 3.53 8.39 -4.17
CA ASN A 50 4.48 7.32 -4.47
C ASN A 50 4.16 6.68 -5.83
N VAL A 51 5.18 6.19 -6.52
CA VAL A 51 5.01 5.42 -7.76
C VAL A 51 5.00 3.93 -7.42
N VAL A 52 3.95 3.22 -7.82
CA VAL A 52 3.75 1.82 -7.42
C VAL A 52 3.72 0.91 -8.65
N TYR A 53 4.47 -0.19 -8.59
CA TYR A 53 4.51 -1.23 -9.61
C TYR A 53 4.13 -2.58 -9.02
N ARG A 54 3.36 -3.35 -9.78
CA ARG A 54 3.20 -4.79 -9.59
C ARG A 54 4.21 -5.50 -10.47
N ILE A 55 5.07 -6.32 -9.87
CA ILE A 55 6.07 -7.11 -10.56
C ILE A 55 5.76 -8.59 -10.37
N THR A 56 5.82 -9.35 -11.46
CA THR A 56 5.41 -10.75 -11.50
C THR A 56 6.43 -11.60 -12.28
N TRP A 57 6.80 -12.77 -11.74
CA TRP A 57 7.67 -13.76 -12.38
C TRP A 57 7.21 -15.21 -12.10
N PRO A 58 7.58 -16.20 -12.92
CA PRO A 58 7.16 -17.59 -12.72
C PRO A 58 7.72 -18.20 -11.42
N GLN A 59 6.90 -18.95 -10.69
CA GLN A 59 7.41 -19.78 -9.59
C GLN A 59 8.03 -21.07 -10.13
N ASN A 60 9.00 -21.62 -9.39
CA ASN A 60 9.58 -22.94 -9.69
C ASN A 60 8.72 -24.11 -9.17
N THR A 61 7.45 -23.86 -8.86
CA THR A 61 6.51 -24.87 -8.33
C THR A 61 5.69 -25.49 -9.47
N ALA A 62 5.31 -26.75 -9.32
CA ALA A 62 4.58 -27.53 -10.33
C ALA A 62 3.19 -26.96 -10.72
N GLY A 63 2.72 -25.91 -10.03
CA GLY A 63 1.41 -25.29 -10.21
C GLY A 63 1.32 -24.21 -11.30
N ASN A 64 2.43 -23.78 -11.91
CA ASN A 64 2.46 -22.68 -12.89
C ASN A 64 1.86 -21.36 -12.34
N ASP A 65 1.90 -21.16 -11.03
CA ASP A 65 1.49 -19.92 -10.41
C ASP A 65 2.61 -18.89 -10.53
N ASP A 66 2.25 -17.65 -10.81
CA ASP A 66 3.23 -16.55 -10.85
C ASP A 66 3.48 -16.02 -9.42
N ARG A 67 4.74 -15.74 -9.08
CA ARG A 67 5.12 -14.94 -7.91
C ARG A 67 4.81 -13.48 -8.21
N THR A 68 4.18 -12.77 -7.28
CA THR A 68 3.87 -11.34 -7.43
C THR A 68 4.32 -10.56 -6.20
N VAL A 69 4.97 -9.43 -6.44
CA VAL A 69 5.38 -8.46 -5.41
C VAL A 69 4.92 -7.06 -5.80
N LEU A 70 4.83 -6.18 -4.80
CA LEU A 70 4.58 -4.76 -4.99
C LEU A 70 5.88 -3.99 -4.77
N VAL A 71 6.25 -3.15 -5.73
CA VAL A 71 7.39 -2.24 -5.60
C VAL A 71 6.87 -0.83 -5.45
N ARG A 72 7.21 -0.19 -4.34
CA ARG A 72 6.89 1.20 -4.06
C ARG A 72 8.15 2.03 -4.19
N ILE A 73 8.12 3.01 -5.08
CA ILE A 73 9.18 3.98 -5.29
C ILE A 73 8.72 5.31 -4.66
N TYR A 74 9.58 5.88 -3.82
CA TYR A 74 9.29 7.14 -3.14
C TYR A 74 9.31 8.31 -4.14
N GLY A 75 8.32 9.19 -4.06
CA GLY A 75 8.24 10.38 -4.92
C GLY A 75 9.28 11.44 -4.57
N GLU A 76 9.65 12.26 -5.55
CA GLU A 76 10.58 13.38 -5.33
C GLU A 76 9.91 14.44 -4.44
N GLY A 77 10.53 14.78 -3.31
CA GLY A 77 10.04 15.81 -2.37
C GLY A 77 9.14 15.32 -1.22
N SER A 78 8.85 14.01 -1.11
CA SER A 78 8.12 13.45 0.04
C SER A 78 8.86 13.64 1.37
N ASP A 79 10.18 13.71 1.33
CA ASP A 79 11.06 13.70 2.52
C ASP A 79 11.01 15.01 3.29
N ILE A 80 10.47 16.06 2.66
CA ILE A 80 10.20 17.35 3.29
C ILE A 80 8.99 17.23 4.24
N PHE A 81 8.11 16.26 4.00
CA PHE A 81 6.86 16.07 4.73
C PHE A 81 6.89 14.85 5.65
N PHE A 82 7.74 13.85 5.38
CA PHE A 82 7.73 12.57 6.08
C PHE A 82 9.14 12.12 6.51
N ASP A 83 9.27 11.70 7.78
CA ASP A 83 10.45 10.97 8.24
C ASP A 83 10.38 9.53 7.72
N ARG A 84 11.22 9.23 6.73
CA ARG A 84 11.29 7.91 6.10
C ARG A 84 11.67 6.80 7.07
N GLU A 85 12.53 7.08 8.04
CA GLU A 85 12.91 6.06 9.03
C GLU A 85 11.74 5.72 9.93
N GLU A 86 10.98 6.73 10.36
CA GLU A 86 9.77 6.52 11.15
C GLU A 86 8.69 5.78 10.33
N GLU A 87 8.48 6.16 9.07
CA GLU A 87 7.53 5.48 8.19
C GLU A 87 7.87 4.00 8.03
N ILE A 88 9.14 3.67 7.76
CA ILE A 88 9.60 2.28 7.60
C ILE A 88 9.43 1.50 8.90
N ARG A 89 9.78 2.09 10.05
CA ARG A 89 9.61 1.44 11.37
C ARG A 89 8.14 1.14 11.66
N THR A 90 7.26 2.11 11.41
CA THR A 90 5.82 1.94 11.59
C THR A 90 5.28 0.88 10.64
N PHE A 91 5.68 0.91 9.36
CA PHE A 91 5.28 -0.08 8.36
C PHE A 91 5.72 -1.50 8.76
N GLU A 92 6.99 -1.68 9.16
CA GLU A 92 7.52 -2.97 9.60
C GLU A 92 6.81 -3.47 10.87
N SER A 93 6.55 -2.58 11.82
CA SER A 93 5.80 -2.91 13.04
C SER A 93 4.39 -3.40 12.72
N ILE A 94 3.64 -2.71 11.85
CA ILE A 94 2.30 -3.13 11.44
C ILE A 94 2.34 -4.47 10.68
N SER A 95 3.30 -4.62 9.77
CA SER A 95 3.56 -5.85 9.01
C SER A 95 3.81 -7.05 9.93
N THR A 96 4.68 -6.91 10.94
CA THR A 96 5.03 -8.00 11.86
C THR A 96 3.86 -8.41 12.76
N HIS A 97 2.93 -7.50 13.05
CA HIS A 97 1.69 -7.80 13.76
C HIS A 97 0.60 -8.42 12.87
N GLY A 98 0.82 -8.52 11.55
CA GLY A 98 -0.11 -9.13 10.59
C GLY A 98 -1.24 -8.20 10.12
N TYR A 99 -1.11 -6.88 10.33
CA TYR A 99 -2.13 -5.88 9.95
C TYR A 99 -1.74 -5.08 8.69
N GLY A 100 -0.69 -5.52 7.99
CA GLY A 100 -0.24 -4.93 6.74
C GLY A 100 0.50 -5.94 5.87
N PRO A 101 0.80 -5.57 4.61
CA PRO A 101 1.65 -6.39 3.74
C PRO A 101 3.04 -6.54 4.34
N ARG A 102 3.66 -7.71 4.16
CA ARG A 102 5.03 -7.92 4.63
C ARG A 102 6.04 -7.04 3.91
N LEU A 103 6.94 -6.43 4.67
CA LEU A 103 8.15 -5.81 4.10
C LEU A 103 9.11 -6.91 3.64
N LEU A 104 9.36 -6.98 2.33
CA LEU A 104 10.25 -7.98 1.74
C LEU A 104 11.68 -7.46 1.56
N GLY A 105 11.84 -6.16 1.39
CA GLY A 105 13.16 -5.54 1.35
C GLY A 105 13.12 -4.04 1.08
N LEU A 106 14.25 -3.40 1.35
CA LEU A 106 14.48 -1.97 1.15
C LEU A 106 15.56 -1.77 0.10
N PHE A 107 15.45 -0.70 -0.67
CA PHE A 107 16.48 -0.24 -1.61
C PHE A 107 16.50 1.30 -1.59
N PRO A 108 17.54 1.97 -2.10
CA PRO A 108 17.72 3.41 -1.90
C PRO A 108 16.52 4.27 -2.34
N GLU A 109 15.83 3.86 -3.39
CA GLU A 109 14.70 4.61 -3.96
C GLU A 109 13.32 4.12 -3.49
N GLY A 110 13.24 3.11 -2.61
CA GLY A 110 11.95 2.51 -2.30
C GLY A 110 11.96 1.26 -1.43
N ARG A 111 10.87 0.52 -1.52
CA ARG A 111 10.68 -0.76 -0.83
C ARG A 111 9.94 -1.78 -1.68
N VAL A 112 10.18 -3.06 -1.38
CA VAL A 112 9.47 -4.20 -1.95
C VAL A 112 8.57 -4.78 -0.86
N GLU A 113 7.29 -4.89 -1.17
CA GLU A 113 6.21 -5.31 -0.28
C GLU A 113 5.55 -6.58 -0.83
N GLU A 114 4.97 -7.37 0.07
CA GLU A 114 4.08 -8.47 -0.30
C GLU A 114 2.89 -7.95 -1.12
N PHE A 115 2.59 -8.63 -2.23
CA PHE A 115 1.40 -8.31 -3.00
C PHE A 115 0.17 -8.97 -2.40
N ILE A 116 -0.74 -8.16 -1.87
CA ILE A 116 -2.02 -8.64 -1.36
C ILE A 116 -2.97 -8.87 -2.53
N HIS A 117 -3.37 -10.12 -2.74
CA HIS A 117 -4.34 -10.52 -3.76
C HIS A 117 -5.78 -10.25 -3.27
N ALA A 118 -6.12 -8.97 -3.10
CA ALA A 118 -7.43 -8.54 -2.65
C ALA A 118 -8.04 -7.51 -3.60
N LYS A 119 -9.38 -7.42 -3.55
CA LYS A 119 -10.13 -6.33 -4.18
C LYS A 119 -10.32 -5.22 -3.15
N THR A 120 -10.02 -3.99 -3.54
CA THR A 120 -10.33 -2.81 -2.72
C THR A 120 -11.83 -2.66 -2.55
N LEU A 121 -12.28 -2.34 -1.33
CA LEU A 121 -13.68 -2.06 -1.08
C LEU A 121 -14.09 -0.77 -1.80
N SER A 122 -15.28 -0.81 -2.40
CA SER A 122 -15.92 0.36 -3.00
C SER A 122 -16.80 1.08 -1.98
N ALA A 123 -17.19 2.32 -2.30
CA ALA A 123 -18.12 3.08 -1.45
C ALA A 123 -19.48 2.38 -1.26
N SER A 124 -19.91 1.52 -2.19
CA SER A 124 -21.11 0.69 -1.98
C SER A 124 -20.85 -0.46 -1.01
N ASP A 125 -19.68 -1.08 -1.07
CA ASP A 125 -19.31 -2.17 -0.15
C ASP A 125 -19.24 -1.64 1.29
N LEU A 126 -18.76 -0.41 1.51
CA LEU A 126 -18.70 0.22 2.83
C LEU A 126 -20.07 0.51 3.45
N ARG A 127 -21.15 0.56 2.64
CA ARG A 127 -22.52 0.78 3.11
C ARG A 127 -23.21 -0.52 3.52
N ASP A 128 -22.62 -1.67 3.22
CA ASP A 128 -23.13 -2.96 3.67
C ASP A 128 -22.88 -3.11 5.18
N PRO A 129 -23.94 -3.30 6.01
CA PRO A 129 -23.79 -3.35 7.46
C PRO A 129 -22.88 -4.48 7.97
N GLU A 130 -22.83 -5.63 7.28
CA GLU A 130 -21.96 -6.74 7.68
C GLU A 130 -20.49 -6.39 7.43
N ILE A 131 -20.18 -5.82 6.26
CA ILE A 131 -18.85 -5.32 5.93
C ILE A 131 -18.43 -4.19 6.88
N SER A 132 -19.29 -3.20 7.14
CA SER A 132 -18.98 -2.11 8.07
C SER A 132 -18.67 -2.64 9.49
N ASN A 133 -19.43 -3.64 9.94
CA ASN A 133 -19.20 -4.25 11.25
C ASN A 133 -17.85 -5.00 11.31
N LEU A 134 -17.49 -5.72 10.25
CA LEU A 134 -16.17 -6.37 10.15
C LEU A 134 -15.03 -5.33 10.18
N ILE A 135 -15.18 -4.22 9.46
CA ILE A 135 -14.21 -3.11 9.49
C ILE A 135 -14.09 -2.54 10.90
N ALA A 136 -15.20 -2.27 11.59
CA ALA A 136 -15.18 -1.73 12.95
C ALA A 136 -14.46 -2.67 13.94
N VAL A 137 -14.67 -3.99 13.83
CA VAL A 137 -13.96 -4.99 14.64
C VAL A 137 -12.46 -4.95 14.35
N LYS A 138 -12.06 -4.96 13.07
CA LYS A 138 -10.64 -4.89 12.68
C LYS A 138 -9.97 -3.58 13.05
N MET A 139 -10.67 -2.46 12.96
CA MET A 139 -10.19 -1.15 13.39
C MET A 139 -9.96 -1.13 14.91
N LYS A 140 -10.86 -1.73 15.70
CA LYS A 140 -10.67 -1.87 17.14
C LYS A 140 -9.43 -2.70 17.47
N GLU A 141 -9.26 -3.85 16.81
CA GLU A 141 -8.06 -4.69 16.98
C GLU A 141 -6.79 -3.92 16.63
N PHE A 142 -6.78 -3.20 15.50
CA PHE A 142 -5.66 -2.37 15.06
C PHE A 142 -5.33 -1.26 16.08
N HIS A 143 -6.34 -0.57 16.61
CA HIS A 143 -6.15 0.46 17.64
C HIS A 143 -5.54 -0.08 18.94
N GLN A 144 -5.73 -1.37 19.24
CA GLN A 144 -5.18 -2.01 20.42
C GLN A 144 -3.74 -2.50 20.24
N LEU A 145 -3.19 -2.45 19.03
CA LEU A 145 -1.80 -2.83 18.78
C LEU A 145 -0.84 -1.92 19.52
N ASP A 146 0.08 -2.51 20.27
CA ASP A 146 1.19 -1.79 20.88
C ASP A 146 2.34 -1.72 19.87
N ILE A 147 2.33 -0.69 19.04
CA ILE A 147 3.40 -0.44 18.06
C ILE A 147 4.36 0.61 18.59
N SER A 148 5.65 0.39 18.40
CA SER A 148 6.68 1.39 18.63
C SER A 148 6.64 2.47 17.53
N GLY A 149 6.05 3.64 17.81
CA GLY A 149 5.93 4.76 16.87
C GLY A 149 4.55 5.44 16.90
N SER A 150 4.32 6.42 16.02
CA SER A 150 2.98 6.96 15.79
C SER A 150 2.09 5.93 15.07
N LYS A 151 0.80 5.83 15.43
CA LYS A 151 -0.19 4.92 14.80
C LYS A 151 -0.79 5.44 13.49
N ASP A 152 -0.29 6.54 12.99
CA ASP A 152 -0.79 7.17 11.77
C ASP A 152 -0.04 6.63 10.54
N TYR A 153 -0.74 5.80 9.75
CA TYR A 153 -0.20 5.14 8.56
C TYR A 153 0.01 6.10 7.38
N GLU A 154 -0.73 7.22 7.32
CA GLU A 154 -0.65 8.16 6.19
C GLU A 154 0.13 9.43 6.53
N TYR A 155 0.17 9.85 7.80
CA TYR A 155 0.71 11.16 8.15
C TYR A 155 1.87 11.17 9.14
N ALA A 156 2.32 10.02 9.68
CA ALA A 156 3.46 9.93 10.61
C ALA A 156 3.45 11.07 11.67
N SER A 157 2.26 11.44 12.15
CA SER A 157 2.04 12.53 13.10
C SER A 157 1.03 12.08 14.16
N TYR A 158 1.04 12.72 15.33
CA TYR A 158 0.10 12.39 16.41
C TYR A 158 -1.32 12.81 16.01
N ASN A 159 -2.10 11.89 15.43
CA ASN A 159 -3.53 12.08 15.30
C ASN A 159 -4.24 11.36 16.46
N PRO A 160 -4.95 12.06 17.36
CA PRO A 160 -5.67 11.38 18.44
C PRO A 160 -6.74 10.48 17.83
N VAL A 161 -6.92 9.27 18.37
CA VAL A 161 -7.89 8.23 17.94
C VAL A 161 -9.31 8.77 17.66
N ALA A 162 -9.70 9.86 18.34
CA ALA A 162 -10.97 10.54 18.10
C ALA A 162 -11.07 11.20 16.72
N TYR A 163 -9.96 11.62 16.13
CA TYR A 163 -9.91 12.31 14.84
C TYR A 163 -10.17 11.33 13.69
N ASP A 164 -9.59 10.14 13.69
CA ASP A 164 -9.84 9.14 12.63
C ASP A 164 -11.27 8.59 12.72
N LEU A 165 -11.80 8.40 13.93
CA LEU A 165 -13.21 8.09 14.14
C LEU A 165 -14.10 9.25 13.68
N ALA A 166 -13.76 10.49 14.01
CA ALA A 166 -14.52 11.66 13.56
C ALA A 166 -14.45 11.83 12.03
N ASN A 167 -13.30 11.60 11.41
CA ASN A 167 -13.15 11.63 9.95
C ASN A 167 -13.95 10.52 9.30
N HIS A 168 -13.87 9.29 9.80
CA HIS A 168 -14.70 8.18 9.34
C HIS A 168 -16.17 8.57 9.35
N PHE A 169 -16.66 9.22 10.42
CA PHE A 169 -18.03 9.70 10.52
C PHE A 169 -18.34 10.90 9.60
N CYS A 170 -17.40 11.84 9.43
CA CYS A 170 -17.55 12.96 8.50
C CYS A 170 -17.63 12.51 7.03
N GLU A 171 -16.96 11.42 6.67
CA GLU A 171 -17.03 10.84 5.32
C GLU A 171 -18.43 10.34 4.96
N TRP A 172 -19.27 9.97 5.94
CA TRP A 172 -20.68 9.62 5.66
C TRP A 172 -21.49 10.82 5.16
N ALA A 173 -21.07 12.03 5.53
CA ALA A 173 -21.67 13.26 5.04
C ALA A 173 -21.04 13.72 3.70
N ALA A 174 -19.94 13.11 3.26
CA ALA A 174 -19.27 13.50 2.01
C ALA A 174 -19.82 12.71 0.81
N ASN A 175 -20.06 13.41 -0.31
CA ASN A 175 -20.37 12.78 -1.59
C ASN A 175 -19.34 13.17 -2.64
N TYR A 176 -18.35 12.29 -2.84
CA TYR A 176 -17.23 12.52 -3.77
C TYR A 176 -17.61 12.40 -5.25
N HIS A 177 -18.87 12.13 -5.58
CA HIS A 177 -19.35 11.99 -6.95
C HIS A 177 -20.19 13.18 -7.44
N THR A 178 -20.21 14.29 -6.69
CA THR A 178 -20.86 15.53 -7.11
C THR A 178 -19.85 16.54 -7.61
N ASP A 179 -20.34 17.58 -8.30
CA ASP A 179 -19.52 18.74 -8.67
C ASP A 179 -19.06 19.57 -7.44
N THR A 180 -19.59 19.26 -6.25
CA THR A 180 -19.30 19.96 -4.99
C THR A 180 -18.94 18.96 -3.87
N PRO A 181 -17.85 18.20 -4.00
CA PRO A 181 -17.49 17.15 -3.03
C PRO A 181 -17.03 17.72 -1.68
N HIS A 182 -16.74 19.02 -1.62
CA HIS A 182 -16.40 19.76 -0.41
C HIS A 182 -17.63 20.15 0.43
N VAL A 183 -18.85 19.95 -0.09
CA VAL A 183 -20.09 20.25 0.62
C VAL A 183 -20.58 18.97 1.30
N LEU A 184 -20.61 18.99 2.63
CA LEU A 184 -21.04 17.85 3.44
C LEU A 184 -22.57 17.87 3.65
N ASP A 185 -23.24 16.77 3.30
CA ASP A 185 -24.65 16.52 3.58
C ASP A 185 -24.83 15.62 4.80
N TYR A 186 -24.98 16.26 5.96
CA TYR A 186 -25.22 15.55 7.21
C TYR A 186 -26.55 14.79 7.26
N ASN A 187 -27.43 14.87 6.25
CA ASN A 187 -28.60 13.99 6.14
C ASN A 187 -28.26 12.56 5.77
N MET A 188 -27.07 12.33 5.20
CA MET A 188 -26.58 10.99 4.89
C MET A 188 -26.02 10.24 6.12
N TYR A 189 -25.95 10.92 7.27
CA TYR A 189 -25.45 10.34 8.50
C TYR A 189 -26.40 9.26 9.06
N PRO A 190 -25.90 8.06 9.38
CA PRO A 190 -26.75 6.95 9.81
C PRO A 190 -27.31 7.20 11.21
N GLY A 191 -28.62 6.94 11.39
CA GLY A 191 -29.27 6.92 12.72
C GLY A 191 -29.87 8.24 13.23
N LYS A 192 -30.28 9.17 12.36
CA LYS A 192 -30.92 10.42 12.80
C LYS A 192 -32.17 10.22 13.67
N VAL A 193 -31.98 10.36 14.98
CA VAL A 193 -32.83 11.16 15.88
C VAL A 193 -31.84 11.96 16.74
N PHE A 194 -31.90 13.29 16.65
CA PHE A 194 -31.17 14.17 17.57
C PHE A 194 -31.81 14.14 18.95
#